data_AF-A0A2V3DQU5-F1
#
_entry.id   AF-A0A2V3DQU5-F1
#
_cell.length_a   1.000
_cell.length_b   1.000
_cell.length_c   1.000
_cell.angle_alpha   90.00
_cell.angle_beta   90.00
_cell.angle_gamma   90.00
#
_symmetry.space_group_name_H-M   'P 1'
#
loop_
_entity.id
_entity.type
_entity.pdbx_description
1 polymer ?
#
loop_
_entity_poly.entity_id
_entity_poly.type
_entity_poly.pdbx_seq_one_letter_code
_entity_poly.pdbx_strand_id
1 'polypeptide(L)'
;MKNQLSADAIELLERVRQKYLGSDFNGLHLYGELIVPEIVMASIELLEAGMVEVVGSQDYLNIHIRPWHSRRTIEAQIEELRELAPEDYGVCIYPTELAMKHEPLPDRFEKAPFLTAMARGKATLQPAFFSADVLEFYRNDARYRFDMGDFGINLGISDEAYEDDEEPEKDKVSLLHLGFAYDFRQAGQQDPKGPIVRRVVAFYGDLDDLTPEHQLRWASYQVSDDGVEPHPVWYGSQMGHWPD
;
A
#
# COMPACT_ATOMS: atom_id res chain seq x y z
N MET A 1 11.87 -23.35 18.35
CA MET A 1 10.67 -23.29 19.22
C MET A 1 9.70 -22.33 18.55
N LYS A 2 8.49 -22.74 18.19
CA LYS A 2 7.41 -21.77 17.99
C LYS A 2 7.04 -21.32 19.39
N ASN A 3 7.48 -20.13 19.80
CA ASN A 3 6.95 -19.56 21.03
C ASN A 3 5.45 -19.38 20.80
N GLN A 4 4.66 -20.04 21.64
CA GLN A 4 3.22 -19.89 21.63
C GLN A 4 2.94 -18.50 22.18
N LEU A 5 2.24 -17.68 21.39
CA LEU A 5 1.89 -16.32 21.78
C LEU A 5 1.08 -16.34 23.09
N SER A 6 1.30 -15.34 23.94
CA SER A 6 0.50 -15.11 25.15
C SER A 6 -0.97 -14.82 24.81
N ALA A 7 -1.85 -14.97 25.81
CA ALA A 7 -3.27 -14.66 25.63
C ALA A 7 -3.48 -13.18 25.25
N ASP A 8 -2.72 -12.28 25.89
CA ASP A 8 -2.79 -10.83 25.64
C ASP A 8 -2.31 -10.49 24.23
N ALA A 9 -1.24 -11.13 23.74
CA ALA A 9 -0.76 -10.96 22.37
C ALA A 9 -1.79 -11.48 21.34
N ILE A 10 -2.44 -12.60 21.61
CA ILE A 10 -3.51 -13.13 20.73
C ILE A 10 -4.70 -12.17 20.67
N GLU A 11 -5.15 -11.67 21.82
CA GLU A 11 -6.25 -10.70 21.88
C GLU A 11 -5.91 -9.38 21.18
N LEU A 12 -4.69 -8.87 21.39
CA LEU A 12 -4.21 -7.66 20.72
C LEU A 12 -4.14 -7.86 19.20
N LEU A 13 -3.63 -8.99 18.73
CA LEU A 13 -3.55 -9.27 17.29
C LEU A 13 -4.93 -9.27 16.65
N GLU A 14 -5.93 -9.85 17.32
CA GLU A 14 -7.31 -9.82 16.85
C GLU A 14 -7.85 -8.39 16.76
N ARG A 15 -7.60 -7.55 17.78
CA ARG A 15 -7.97 -6.12 17.75
C ARG A 15 -7.29 -5.36 16.60
N VAL A 16 -6.02 -5.66 16.34
CA VAL A 16 -5.26 -5.08 15.22
C VAL A 16 -5.90 -5.47 13.88
N ARG A 17 -6.22 -6.75 13.67
CA ARG A 17 -6.86 -7.23 12.44
C ARG A 17 -8.26 -6.63 12.24
N GLN A 18 -9.06 -6.59 13.29
CA GLN A 18 -10.41 -6.00 13.24
C GLN A 18 -10.35 -4.51 12.91
N LYS A 19 -9.42 -3.76 13.52
CA LYS A 19 -9.21 -2.36 13.18
C LYS A 19 -8.77 -2.19 11.73
N TYR A 20 -7.81 -3.00 11.27
CA TYR A 20 -7.27 -2.95 9.92
C TYR A 20 -8.33 -3.23 8.86
N LEU A 21 -9.03 -4.38 8.95
CA LEU A 21 -10.06 -4.78 7.98
C LEU A 21 -11.36 -3.97 8.11
N GLY A 22 -11.65 -3.45 9.30
CA GLY A 22 -12.84 -2.65 9.59
C GLY A 22 -12.69 -1.16 9.24
N SER A 23 -11.53 -0.74 8.76
CA SER A 23 -11.25 0.62 8.30
C SER A 23 -10.63 0.60 6.91
N ASP A 24 -10.11 1.75 6.48
CA ASP A 24 -9.36 1.90 5.24
C ASP A 24 -7.92 1.39 5.38
N PHE A 25 -7.78 0.16 5.90
CA PHE A 25 -6.49 -0.45 6.23
C PHE A 25 -5.63 0.36 7.21
N ASN A 26 -6.25 1.18 8.06
CA ASN A 26 -5.55 1.95 9.09
C ASN A 26 -5.09 1.04 10.25
N GLY A 27 -3.92 1.37 10.81
CA GLY A 27 -3.37 0.64 11.95
C GLY A 27 -4.14 0.87 13.25
N LEU A 28 -3.91 -0.01 14.22
CA LEU A 28 -4.35 0.22 15.59
C LEU A 28 -3.46 1.27 16.25
N HIS A 29 -4.03 2.44 16.49
CA HIS A 29 -3.33 3.54 17.15
C HIS A 29 -3.21 3.29 18.65
N LEU A 30 -1.97 3.18 19.13
CA LEU A 30 -1.63 3.13 20.54
C LEU A 30 -1.26 4.54 21.02
N TYR A 31 -2.11 5.13 21.86
CA TYR A 31 -1.93 6.45 22.44
C TYR A 31 -2.66 6.54 23.79
N GLY A 32 -2.29 7.50 24.63
CA GLY A 32 -2.99 7.79 25.88
C GLY A 32 -3.13 6.56 26.78
N GLU A 33 -4.38 6.25 27.17
CA GLU A 33 -4.71 5.15 28.08
C GLU A 33 -4.39 3.75 27.53
N LEU A 34 -4.10 3.62 26.23
CA LEU A 34 -3.67 2.34 25.64
C LEU A 34 -2.17 2.06 25.84
N ILE A 35 -1.39 3.05 26.27
CA ILE A 35 0.03 2.90 26.59
C ILE A 35 0.15 2.38 28.03
N VAL A 36 -0.10 1.09 28.18
CA VAL A 36 0.03 0.35 29.45
C VAL A 36 0.98 -0.83 29.28
N PRO A 37 1.67 -1.27 30.35
CA PRO A 37 2.70 -2.32 30.26
C PRO A 37 2.21 -3.59 29.56
N GLU A 38 0.97 -4.00 29.79
CA GLU A 38 0.38 -5.21 29.22
C GLU A 38 0.28 -5.12 27.69
N ILE A 39 -0.22 -4.00 27.16
CA ILE A 39 -0.35 -3.77 25.70
C ILE A 39 1.02 -3.58 25.06
N VAL A 40 1.93 -2.86 25.71
CA VAL A 40 3.31 -2.68 25.21
C VAL A 40 4.03 -4.03 25.11
N MET A 41 3.95 -4.86 26.14
CA MET A 41 4.59 -6.18 26.14
C MET A 41 3.96 -7.13 25.11
N ALA A 42 2.63 -7.13 24.97
CA ALA A 42 1.94 -7.87 23.92
C ALA A 42 2.35 -7.41 22.51
N SER A 43 2.53 -6.10 22.32
CA SER A 43 2.98 -5.52 21.04
C SER A 43 4.40 -5.97 20.68
N ILE A 44 5.31 -5.96 21.67
CA ILE A 44 6.69 -6.44 21.52
C ILE A 44 6.69 -7.93 21.14
N GLU A 45 5.90 -8.75 21.83
CA GLU A 45 5.81 -10.19 21.55
C GLU A 45 5.31 -10.46 20.11
N LEU A 46 4.29 -9.73 19.66
CA LEU A 46 3.79 -9.83 18.29
C LEU A 46 4.82 -9.38 17.25
N LEU A 47 5.58 -8.33 17.55
CA LEU A 47 6.62 -7.81 16.68
C LEU A 47 7.79 -8.80 16.56
N GLU A 48 8.24 -9.39 17.67
CA GLU A 48 9.26 -10.46 17.68
C GLU A 48 8.80 -11.70 16.91
N ALA A 49 7.50 -12.01 16.95
CA ALA A 49 6.90 -13.10 16.17
C ALA A 49 6.69 -12.75 14.68
N GLY A 50 6.97 -11.51 14.26
CA GLY A 50 6.76 -11.03 12.89
C GLY A 50 5.29 -10.90 12.50
N MET A 51 4.38 -10.82 13.48
CA MET A 51 2.94 -10.72 13.25
C MET A 51 2.49 -9.27 13.04
N VAL A 52 3.23 -8.31 13.58
CA VAL A 52 2.92 -6.89 13.42
C VAL A 52 4.16 -6.08 13.06
N GLU A 53 3.93 -4.89 12.51
CA GLU A 53 4.92 -3.82 12.38
C GLU A 53 4.43 -2.58 13.12
N VAL A 54 5.37 -1.80 13.66
CA VAL A 54 5.12 -0.51 14.31
C VAL A 54 5.44 0.60 13.32
N VAL A 55 4.50 1.51 13.14
CA VAL A 55 4.66 2.72 12.32
C VAL A 55 4.61 3.92 13.26
N GLY A 56 5.75 4.60 13.37
CA GLY A 56 5.93 5.82 14.13
C GLY A 56 6.21 7.03 13.23
N SER A 57 6.42 8.19 13.84
CA SER A 57 6.71 9.44 13.12
C SER A 57 8.02 9.40 12.31
N GLN A 58 8.92 8.47 12.65
CA GLN A 58 10.15 8.22 11.88
C GLN A 58 9.90 7.46 10.57
N ASP A 59 8.81 6.69 10.46
CA ASP A 59 8.46 5.98 9.24
C ASP A 59 7.67 6.87 8.29
N TYR A 60 6.69 7.61 8.81
CA TYR A 60 5.82 8.47 8.01
C TYR A 60 5.13 9.53 8.86
N LEU A 61 4.86 10.71 8.27
CA LEU A 61 4.21 11.81 8.99
C LEU A 61 2.79 11.42 9.45
N ASN A 62 2.05 10.68 8.63
CA ASN A 62 0.73 10.17 8.99
C ASN A 62 0.81 8.69 9.38
N ILE A 63 1.03 8.40 10.66
CA ILE A 63 1.17 7.02 11.17
C ILE A 63 -0.07 6.14 10.92
N HIS A 64 -1.23 6.74 10.63
CA HIS A 64 -2.46 6.00 10.30
C HIS A 64 -2.48 5.43 8.89
N ILE A 65 -1.50 5.78 8.06
CA ILE A 65 -1.23 5.14 6.78
C ILE A 65 0.06 4.35 6.95
N ARG A 66 0.06 3.08 6.50
CA ARG A 66 1.29 2.30 6.38
C ARG A 66 1.82 2.46 4.95
N PRO A 67 2.81 3.34 4.72
CA PRO A 67 3.21 3.62 3.35
C PRO A 67 4.04 2.48 2.75
N TRP A 68 4.97 1.92 3.51
CA TRP A 68 5.82 0.79 3.14
C TRP A 68 6.02 -0.13 4.35
N HIS A 69 6.57 -1.31 4.11
CA HIS A 69 7.13 -2.14 5.19
C HIS A 69 8.21 -1.36 5.94
N SER A 70 8.14 -1.33 7.27
CA SER A 70 9.11 -0.56 8.05
C SER A 70 10.54 -0.98 7.68
N ARG A 71 11.40 0.01 7.44
CA ARG A 71 12.84 -0.20 7.18
C ARG A 71 13.64 -0.24 8.48
N ARG A 72 13.01 0.03 9.61
CA ARG A 72 13.62 0.00 10.94
C ARG A 72 13.79 -1.45 11.39
N THR A 73 14.87 -1.72 12.13
CA THR A 73 15.06 -3.05 12.71
C THR A 73 13.99 -3.33 13.76
N ILE A 74 13.76 -4.61 14.07
CA ILE A 74 12.82 -5.02 15.13
C ILE A 74 13.22 -4.36 16.45
N GLU A 75 14.52 -4.28 16.76
CA GLU A 75 15.03 -3.68 17.99
C GLU A 75 14.69 -2.19 18.09
N ALA A 76 14.78 -1.45 16.97
CA ALA A 76 14.42 -0.03 16.96
C ALA A 76 12.91 0.20 17.17
N GLN A 77 12.07 -0.69 16.62
CA GLN A 77 10.64 -0.65 16.84
C GLN A 77 10.27 -1.05 18.29
N ILE A 78 10.97 -2.03 18.88
CA ILE A 78 10.81 -2.41 20.29
C ILE A 78 11.20 -1.25 21.21
N GLU A 79 12.31 -0.55 20.92
CA GLU A 79 12.75 0.56 21.75
C GLU A 79 11.73 1.70 21.73
N GLU A 80 11.19 2.05 20.55
CA GLU A 80 10.12 3.04 20.45
C GLU A 80 8.89 2.62 21.28
N LEU A 81 8.48 1.35 21.23
CA LEU A 81 7.38 0.84 22.07
C LEU A 81 7.65 0.95 23.58
N ARG A 82 8.92 0.79 24.01
CA ARG A 82 9.31 0.89 25.43
C ARG A 82 9.40 2.33 25.92
N GLU A 83 9.78 3.24 25.04
CA GLU A 83 9.93 4.67 25.34
C GLU A 83 8.60 5.44 25.27
N LEU A 84 7.55 4.85 24.67
CA LEU A 84 6.21 5.44 24.57
C LEU A 84 5.67 5.91 25.94
N ALA A 85 5.28 7.17 25.99
CA ALA A 85 4.58 7.78 27.11
C ALA A 85 3.11 8.10 26.74
N PRO A 86 2.16 8.07 27.69
CA PRO A 86 0.75 8.38 27.44
C PRO A 86 0.50 9.75 26.78
N GLU A 87 1.36 10.73 27.03
CA GLU A 87 1.33 12.08 26.45
C GLU A 87 1.83 12.17 25.00
N ASP A 88 2.49 11.14 24.49
CA ASP A 88 2.96 11.12 23.12
C ASP A 88 1.79 11.02 22.14
N TYR A 89 2.03 11.46 20.90
CA TYR A 89 1.10 11.22 19.80
C TYR A 89 0.87 9.73 19.56
N GLY A 90 1.82 8.88 19.96
CA GLY A 90 1.72 7.43 19.88
C GLY A 90 2.22 6.85 18.56
N VAL A 91 1.96 5.55 18.38
CA VAL A 91 2.33 4.77 17.19
C VAL A 91 1.13 3.99 16.67
N CYS A 92 1.16 3.56 15.42
CA CYS A 92 0.19 2.62 14.90
C CYS A 92 0.80 1.22 14.73
N ILE A 93 0.04 0.21 15.12
CA ILE A 93 0.38 -1.20 14.91
C ILE A 93 -0.40 -1.73 13.71
N TYR A 94 0.32 -2.33 12.77
CA TYR A 94 -0.25 -2.94 11.57
C TYR A 94 0.00 -4.44 11.54
N PRO A 95 -0.95 -5.25 11.05
CA PRO A 95 -0.69 -6.65 10.82
C PRO A 95 0.26 -6.82 9.63
N THR A 96 1.17 -7.79 9.72
CA THR A 96 2.03 -8.18 8.58
C THR A 96 1.30 -9.11 7.62
N GLU A 97 1.88 -9.37 6.45
CA GLU A 97 1.39 -10.41 5.54
C GLU A 97 1.34 -11.79 6.21
N LEU A 98 2.29 -12.07 7.12
CA LEU A 98 2.29 -13.31 7.90
C LEU A 98 1.05 -13.41 8.81
N ALA A 99 0.70 -12.31 9.50
CA ALA A 99 -0.48 -12.28 10.35
C ALA A 99 -1.78 -12.38 9.56
N MET A 100 -1.84 -11.86 8.33
CA MET A 100 -3.06 -11.87 7.52
C MET A 100 -3.19 -13.12 6.63
N LYS A 101 -2.16 -13.96 6.51
CA LYS A 101 -2.09 -15.09 5.57
C LYS A 101 -3.29 -16.04 5.60
N HIS A 102 -3.84 -16.30 6.77
CA HIS A 102 -4.93 -17.26 6.98
C HIS A 102 -6.21 -16.61 7.50
N GLU A 103 -6.25 -15.28 7.58
CA GLU A 103 -7.44 -14.56 8.03
C GLU A 103 -8.57 -14.74 6.99
N PRO A 104 -9.78 -15.15 7.39
CA PRO A 104 -10.92 -15.14 6.49
C PRO A 104 -11.20 -13.70 6.02
N LEU A 105 -11.33 -13.53 4.71
CA LEU A 105 -11.70 -12.24 4.12
C LEU A 105 -13.18 -12.26 3.72
N PRO A 106 -13.95 -11.18 3.99
CA PRO A 106 -15.30 -11.01 3.48
C PRO A 106 -15.42 -11.07 1.95
N ASP A 107 -16.61 -11.40 1.45
CA ASP A 107 -16.89 -11.54 0.01
C ASP A 107 -16.59 -10.27 -0.81
N ARG A 108 -16.62 -9.07 -0.19
CA ARG A 108 -16.29 -7.80 -0.86
C ARG A 108 -14.85 -7.76 -1.42
N PHE A 109 -13.97 -8.62 -0.92
CA PHE A 109 -12.60 -8.75 -1.40
C PHE A 109 -12.51 -9.65 -2.64
N GLU A 110 -13.53 -10.46 -2.93
CA GLU A 110 -13.52 -11.32 -4.11
C GLU A 110 -13.42 -10.51 -5.39
N LYS A 111 -12.61 -11.00 -6.35
CA LYS A 111 -12.40 -10.36 -7.66
C LYS A 111 -11.80 -8.95 -7.59
N ALA A 112 -11.32 -8.51 -6.43
CA ALA A 112 -10.62 -7.24 -6.25
C ALA A 112 -9.16 -7.53 -5.85
N PRO A 113 -8.26 -7.84 -6.80
CA PRO A 113 -6.91 -8.32 -6.50
C PRO A 113 -6.05 -7.36 -5.66
N PHE A 114 -6.16 -6.03 -5.88
CA PHE A 114 -5.38 -5.05 -5.14
C PHE A 114 -5.96 -4.78 -3.76
N LEU A 115 -7.29 -4.68 -3.67
CA LEU A 115 -7.99 -4.61 -2.38
C LEU A 115 -7.75 -5.88 -1.53
N THR A 116 -7.72 -7.05 -2.17
CA THR A 116 -7.34 -8.31 -1.51
C THR A 116 -5.90 -8.29 -1.04
N ALA A 117 -4.97 -7.79 -1.87
CA ALA A 117 -3.56 -7.70 -1.48
C ALA A 117 -3.40 -6.78 -0.26
N MET A 118 -4.06 -5.62 -0.26
CA MET A 118 -4.13 -4.71 0.89
C MET A 118 -4.69 -5.43 2.12
N ALA A 119 -5.84 -6.09 2.01
CA ALA A 119 -6.40 -6.89 3.10
C ALA A 119 -5.48 -8.03 3.59
N ARG A 120 -4.56 -8.50 2.75
CA ARG A 120 -3.52 -9.48 3.08
C ARG A 120 -2.25 -8.86 3.63
N GLY A 121 -2.23 -7.56 3.93
CA GLY A 121 -1.14 -6.87 4.61
C GLY A 121 -0.14 -6.16 3.70
N LYS A 122 -0.48 -5.92 2.42
CA LYS A 122 0.28 -5.02 1.54
C LYS A 122 0.27 -3.60 2.10
N ALA A 123 1.34 -2.84 1.87
CA ALA A 123 1.41 -1.45 2.30
C ALA A 123 0.77 -0.50 1.25
N THR A 124 0.17 0.60 1.72
CA THR A 124 -0.60 1.55 0.92
C THR A 124 0.23 2.17 -0.21
N LEU A 125 1.45 2.65 0.09
CA LEU A 125 2.37 3.24 -0.89
C LEU A 125 3.37 2.23 -1.44
N GLN A 126 3.06 0.93 -1.39
CA GLN A 126 3.86 -0.06 -2.09
C GLN A 126 3.62 0.05 -3.60
N PRO A 127 4.67 0.11 -4.44
CA PRO A 127 4.49 0.19 -5.88
C PRO A 127 4.03 -1.15 -6.48
N ALA A 128 3.14 -1.06 -7.45
CA ALA A 128 2.83 -2.12 -8.40
C ALA A 128 3.19 -1.64 -9.81
N PHE A 129 3.76 -2.53 -10.62
CA PHE A 129 4.27 -2.22 -11.96
C PHE A 129 3.46 -2.90 -13.05
N PHE A 130 3.28 -2.21 -14.16
CA PHE A 130 2.41 -2.65 -15.26
C PHE A 130 3.04 -2.44 -16.62
N SER A 131 2.63 -3.25 -17.60
CA SER A 131 2.82 -2.90 -19.01
C SER A 131 2.14 -1.55 -19.31
N ALA A 132 2.72 -0.76 -20.22
CA ALA A 132 2.10 0.50 -20.65
C ALA A 132 0.71 0.31 -21.27
N ASP A 133 0.44 -0.88 -21.81
CA ASP A 133 -0.82 -1.27 -22.42
C ASP A 133 -2.03 -1.18 -21.45
N VAL A 134 -1.78 -1.17 -20.14
CA VAL A 134 -2.83 -0.97 -19.12
C VAL A 134 -3.61 0.33 -19.35
N LEU A 135 -2.94 1.35 -19.89
CA LEU A 135 -3.48 2.69 -20.13
C LEU A 135 -4.28 2.81 -21.43
N GLU A 136 -4.15 1.85 -22.36
CA GLU A 136 -4.71 1.98 -23.71
C GLU A 136 -6.24 2.15 -23.70
N PHE A 137 -6.93 1.47 -22.78
CA PHE A 137 -8.37 1.60 -22.66
C PHE A 137 -8.78 3.03 -22.28
N TYR A 138 -8.19 3.56 -21.21
CA TYR A 138 -8.50 4.90 -20.72
C TYR A 138 -8.10 6.01 -21.70
N ARG A 139 -6.98 5.82 -22.41
CA ARG A 139 -6.51 6.80 -23.40
C ARG A 139 -7.41 6.90 -24.62
N ASN A 140 -8.07 5.80 -25.01
CA ASN A 140 -8.86 5.71 -26.24
C ASN A 140 -10.36 5.85 -26.00
N ASP A 141 -10.82 5.88 -24.75
CA ASP A 141 -12.21 6.10 -24.38
C ASP A 141 -12.45 7.57 -24.05
N ALA A 142 -13.29 8.23 -24.85
CA ALA A 142 -13.55 9.67 -24.76
C ALA A 142 -14.24 10.09 -23.44
N ARG A 143 -14.78 9.15 -22.68
CA ARG A 143 -15.35 9.40 -21.35
C ARG A 143 -14.28 9.71 -20.30
N TYR A 144 -13.03 9.31 -20.54
CA TYR A 144 -11.93 9.55 -19.60
C TYR A 144 -11.13 10.79 -20.01
N ARG A 145 -10.84 11.64 -19.03
CA ARG A 145 -9.76 12.62 -19.10
C ARG A 145 -8.45 11.88 -18.88
N PHE A 146 -7.49 12.09 -19.79
CA PHE A 146 -6.16 11.48 -19.73
C PHE A 146 -5.09 12.56 -19.90
N ASP A 147 -4.33 12.81 -18.86
CA ASP A 147 -3.21 13.74 -18.85
C ASP A 147 -1.90 13.00 -18.59
N MET A 148 -0.86 13.33 -19.36
CA MET A 148 0.45 12.70 -19.26
C MET A 148 1.53 13.78 -19.37
N GLY A 149 2.24 13.98 -18.27
CA GLY A 149 3.39 14.87 -18.19
C GLY A 149 4.72 14.13 -18.30
N ASP A 150 5.80 14.82 -17.95
CA ASP A 150 7.17 14.29 -18.03
C ASP A 150 7.41 13.12 -17.06
N PHE A 151 6.75 13.14 -15.90
CA PHE A 151 7.03 12.21 -14.80
C PHE A 151 5.88 11.26 -14.47
N GLY A 152 4.68 11.50 -14.98
CA GLY A 152 3.51 10.75 -14.57
C GLY A 152 2.27 11.03 -15.40
N ILE A 153 1.19 10.37 -14.99
CA ILE A 153 -0.09 10.32 -15.66
C ILE A 153 -1.19 10.56 -14.62
N ASN A 154 -2.20 11.32 -15.01
CA ASN A 154 -3.48 11.40 -14.30
C ASN A 154 -4.57 10.94 -15.26
N LEU A 155 -5.46 10.09 -14.79
CA LEU A 155 -6.64 9.71 -15.55
C LEU A 155 -7.86 9.65 -14.65
N GLY A 156 -9.02 9.94 -15.22
CA GLY A 156 -10.28 9.83 -14.51
C GLY A 156 -11.46 10.04 -15.43
N ILE A 157 -12.61 9.50 -15.07
CA ILE A 157 -13.87 9.77 -15.76
C ILE A 157 -14.09 11.29 -15.82
N SER A 158 -14.57 11.82 -16.94
CA SER A 158 -14.86 13.25 -17.07
C SER A 158 -16.05 13.64 -16.21
N ASP A 159 -16.15 14.92 -15.85
CA ASP A 159 -17.29 15.42 -15.07
C ASP A 159 -18.62 15.14 -15.79
N GLU A 160 -18.64 15.31 -17.12
CA GLU A 160 -19.81 15.05 -17.96
C GLU A 160 -20.27 13.58 -17.91
N ALA A 161 -19.33 12.63 -17.96
CA ALA A 161 -19.65 11.20 -17.88
C ALA A 161 -19.89 10.75 -16.42
N TYR A 162 -19.33 11.45 -15.43
CA TYR A 162 -19.59 11.18 -14.02
C TYR A 162 -21.02 11.56 -13.62
N GLU A 163 -21.49 12.71 -14.10
CA GLU A 163 -22.83 13.25 -13.84
C GLU A 163 -23.95 12.56 -14.63
N ASP A 164 -23.59 11.73 -15.62
CA ASP A 164 -24.55 10.93 -16.38
C ASP A 164 -25.00 9.70 -15.58
N ASP A 165 -26.30 9.63 -15.31
CA ASP A 165 -26.93 8.50 -14.60
C ASP A 165 -26.99 7.22 -15.47
N GLU A 166 -26.85 7.35 -16.80
CA GLU A 166 -26.77 6.20 -17.71
C GLU A 166 -25.37 5.58 -17.75
N GLU A 167 -24.34 6.31 -17.30
CA GLU A 167 -22.97 5.83 -17.26
C GLU A 167 -22.80 4.77 -16.15
N PRO A 168 -22.24 3.58 -16.48
CA PRO A 168 -22.09 2.53 -15.48
C PRO A 168 -21.20 2.98 -14.32
N GLU A 169 -21.72 2.88 -13.08
CA GLU A 169 -20.97 3.21 -11.86
C GLU A 169 -19.59 2.54 -11.78
N LYS A 170 -19.48 1.32 -12.30
CA LYS A 170 -18.20 0.58 -12.34
C LYS A 170 -17.10 1.26 -13.17
N ASP A 171 -17.47 2.14 -14.10
CA ASP A 171 -16.54 2.84 -15.00
C ASP A 171 -16.20 4.24 -14.45
N LYS A 172 -16.90 4.73 -13.41
CA LYS A 172 -16.67 6.02 -12.75
C LYS A 172 -15.45 5.99 -11.82
N VAL A 173 -14.29 5.72 -12.41
CA VAL A 173 -13.02 5.55 -11.70
C VAL A 173 -12.03 6.66 -12.04
N SER A 174 -11.12 6.93 -11.10
CA SER A 174 -10.03 7.87 -11.26
C SER A 174 -8.75 7.30 -10.65
N LEU A 175 -7.62 7.54 -11.32
CA LEU A 175 -6.28 7.24 -10.82
C LEU A 175 -5.42 8.48 -11.02
N LEU A 176 -5.02 9.06 -9.91
CA LEU A 176 -4.18 10.24 -9.89
C LEU A 176 -2.75 9.82 -9.55
N HIS A 177 -1.79 10.62 -10.01
CA HIS A 177 -0.37 10.47 -9.68
C HIS A 177 0.25 9.14 -10.10
N LEU A 178 -0.26 8.50 -11.16
CA LEU A 178 0.42 7.36 -11.78
C LEU A 178 1.81 7.80 -12.28
N GLY A 179 2.79 6.91 -12.16
CA GLY A 179 4.17 7.20 -12.55
C GLY A 179 4.65 6.38 -13.73
N PHE A 180 5.82 6.74 -14.21
CA PHE A 180 6.64 5.85 -15.03
C PHE A 180 7.59 5.04 -14.17
N ALA A 181 7.90 3.84 -14.64
CA ALA A 181 8.96 2.99 -14.12
C ALA A 181 9.80 2.44 -15.29
N TYR A 182 10.98 1.92 -14.98
CA TYR A 182 11.93 1.43 -15.97
C TYR A 182 12.34 0.01 -15.62
N ASP A 183 12.17 -0.88 -16.58
CA ASP A 183 12.54 -2.29 -16.50
C ASP A 183 13.91 -2.49 -17.14
N PHE A 184 14.89 -2.80 -16.28
CA PHE A 184 16.30 -2.93 -16.63
C PHE A 184 16.73 -4.37 -16.89
N ARG A 185 15.81 -5.35 -16.85
CA ARG A 185 16.18 -6.77 -16.98
C ARG A 185 16.88 -7.09 -18.31
N GLN A 186 16.53 -6.37 -19.36
CA GLN A 186 17.19 -6.48 -20.67
C GLN A 186 18.41 -5.56 -20.81
N ALA A 187 18.44 -4.45 -20.07
CA ALA A 187 19.57 -3.53 -19.94
C ALA A 187 20.42 -3.91 -18.71
N GLY A 188 20.98 -5.13 -18.70
CA GLY A 188 21.72 -5.67 -17.55
C GLY A 188 23.21 -5.31 -17.56
N GLN A 189 23.94 -5.73 -16.53
CA GLN A 189 25.41 -5.58 -16.44
C GLN A 189 26.18 -6.13 -17.65
N GLN A 190 25.58 -7.09 -18.38
CA GLN A 190 26.18 -7.74 -19.54
C GLN A 190 25.89 -7.01 -20.87
N ASP A 191 24.83 -6.19 -20.92
CA ASP A 191 24.53 -5.31 -22.05
C ASP A 191 23.93 -3.98 -21.58
N PRO A 192 24.79 -3.01 -21.18
CA PRO A 192 24.36 -1.67 -20.78
C PRO A 192 23.68 -0.88 -21.90
N LYS A 193 23.70 -1.38 -23.15
CA LYS A 193 23.01 -0.79 -24.30
C LYS A 193 21.73 -1.53 -24.67
N GLY A 194 21.34 -2.53 -23.89
CA GLY A 194 20.07 -3.21 -24.03
C GLY A 194 18.89 -2.24 -23.89
N PRO A 195 17.72 -2.57 -24.42
CA PRO A 195 16.57 -1.69 -24.36
C PRO A 195 16.09 -1.52 -22.91
N ILE A 196 15.89 -0.27 -22.49
CA ILE A 196 15.17 0.05 -21.26
C ILE A 196 13.68 0.07 -21.61
N VAL A 197 12.90 -0.82 -20.99
CA VAL A 197 11.46 -0.88 -21.23
C VAL A 197 10.74 0.01 -20.22
N ARG A 198 9.95 0.97 -20.72
CA ARG A 198 9.11 1.81 -19.85
C ARG A 198 7.89 1.02 -19.37
N ARG A 199 7.59 1.16 -18.08
CA ARG A 199 6.46 0.58 -17.37
C ARG A 199 5.63 1.71 -16.75
N VAL A 200 4.43 1.36 -16.30
CA VAL A 200 3.57 2.22 -15.48
C VAL A 200 3.70 1.76 -14.03
N VAL A 201 3.71 2.69 -13.09
CA VAL A 201 3.69 2.41 -11.65
C VAL A 201 2.49 3.10 -10.99
N ALA A 202 1.85 2.39 -10.08
CA ALA A 202 0.77 2.88 -9.23
C ALA A 202 0.99 2.35 -7.80
N PHE A 203 0.40 2.99 -6.80
CA PHE A 203 0.41 2.44 -5.45
C PHE A 203 -0.77 1.50 -5.22
N TYR A 204 -0.61 0.50 -4.35
CA TYR A 204 -1.70 -0.41 -4.01
C TYR A 204 -2.92 0.33 -3.44
N GLY A 205 -2.71 1.41 -2.69
CA GLY A 205 -3.78 2.27 -2.15
C GLY A 205 -4.49 3.15 -3.19
N ASP A 206 -3.96 3.30 -4.40
CA ASP A 206 -4.72 3.92 -5.50
C ASP A 206 -5.51 2.85 -6.26
N LEU A 207 -4.98 1.62 -6.29
CA LEU A 207 -5.53 0.51 -7.06
C LEU A 207 -6.66 -0.22 -6.34
N ASP A 208 -6.70 -0.20 -5.01
CA ASP A 208 -7.76 -0.84 -4.22
C ASP A 208 -9.08 -0.07 -4.23
N ASP A 209 -9.03 1.24 -4.48
CA ASP A 209 -10.18 2.12 -4.73
C ASP A 209 -10.85 1.88 -6.09
N LEU A 210 -10.19 1.19 -7.01
CA LEU A 210 -10.80 0.82 -8.28
C LEU A 210 -11.92 -0.20 -8.08
N THR A 211 -12.89 -0.17 -8.99
CA THR A 211 -13.91 -1.22 -9.04
C THR A 211 -13.29 -2.59 -9.35
N PRO A 212 -13.90 -3.71 -8.90
CA PRO A 212 -13.34 -5.05 -9.10
C PRO A 212 -12.99 -5.36 -10.56
N GLU A 213 -13.80 -4.91 -11.52
CA GLU A 213 -13.55 -5.05 -12.95
C GLU A 213 -12.26 -4.33 -13.39
N HIS A 214 -12.06 -3.09 -12.92
CA HIS A 214 -10.87 -2.33 -13.21
C HIS A 214 -9.64 -2.92 -12.52
N GLN A 215 -9.77 -3.41 -11.27
CA GLN A 215 -8.69 -4.13 -10.61
C GLN A 215 -8.28 -5.40 -11.37
N LEU A 216 -9.23 -6.21 -11.82
CA LEU A 216 -8.93 -7.40 -12.63
C LEU A 216 -8.24 -7.04 -13.95
N ARG A 217 -8.70 -5.96 -14.60
CA ARG A 217 -8.05 -5.44 -15.80
C ARG A 217 -6.60 -5.06 -15.50
N TRP A 218 -6.36 -4.22 -14.50
CA TRP A 218 -5.01 -3.79 -14.11
C TRP A 218 -4.11 -4.99 -13.77
N ALA A 219 -4.62 -5.95 -12.99
CA ALA A 219 -3.90 -7.17 -12.64
C ALA A 219 -3.47 -8.00 -13.87
N SER A 220 -4.25 -7.99 -14.96
CA SER A 220 -3.89 -8.69 -16.21
C SER A 220 -2.67 -8.10 -16.94
N TYR A 221 -2.31 -6.84 -16.63
CA TYR A 221 -1.14 -6.15 -17.17
C TYR A 221 0.01 -6.05 -16.17
N GLN A 222 -0.15 -6.57 -14.95
CA GLN A 222 0.86 -6.48 -13.91
C GLN A 222 2.13 -7.25 -14.33
N VAL A 223 3.29 -6.63 -14.10
CA VAL A 223 4.59 -7.24 -14.33
C VAL A 223 5.32 -7.44 -13.00
N SER A 224 6.32 -8.33 -13.00
CA SER A 224 7.23 -8.51 -11.87
C SER A 224 7.91 -7.19 -11.50
N ASP A 225 8.09 -6.96 -10.20
CA ASP A 225 8.87 -5.85 -9.63
C ASP A 225 10.39 -6.06 -9.72
N ASP A 226 10.83 -7.32 -9.79
CA ASP A 226 12.25 -7.66 -9.98
C ASP A 226 12.87 -6.94 -11.21
N GLY A 227 13.90 -6.14 -10.95
CA GLY A 227 14.61 -5.35 -11.96
C GLY A 227 13.81 -4.17 -12.54
N VAL A 228 12.74 -3.75 -11.87
CA VAL A 228 11.92 -2.59 -12.26
C VAL A 228 12.01 -1.51 -11.18
N GLU A 229 12.35 -0.28 -11.58
CA GLU A 229 12.47 0.85 -10.65
C GLU A 229 11.56 2.02 -11.07
N PRO A 230 10.88 2.69 -10.13
CA PRO A 230 10.09 3.87 -10.44
C PRO A 230 10.99 5.03 -10.87
N HIS A 231 10.46 5.94 -11.69
CA HIS A 231 11.17 7.15 -12.06
C HIS A 231 11.53 7.95 -10.79
N PRO A 232 12.80 8.32 -10.57
CA PRO A 232 13.26 8.86 -9.29
C PRO A 232 12.59 10.18 -8.91
N VAL A 233 12.36 11.09 -9.87
CA VAL A 233 11.66 12.36 -9.63
C VAL A 233 10.20 12.14 -9.24
N TRP A 234 9.47 11.28 -9.97
CA TRP A 234 8.09 10.91 -9.60
C TRP A 234 8.05 10.29 -8.22
N TYR A 235 8.90 9.29 -7.95
CA TYR A 235 8.91 8.61 -6.67
C TYR A 235 9.27 9.56 -5.53
N GLY A 236 10.24 10.45 -5.73
CA GLY A 236 10.58 11.51 -4.78
C GLY A 236 9.43 12.45 -4.49
N SER A 237 8.67 12.88 -5.51
CA SER A 237 7.54 13.80 -5.32
C SER A 237 6.40 13.14 -4.53
N GLN A 238 6.17 11.84 -4.70
CA GLN A 238 5.22 11.08 -3.87
C GLN A 238 5.63 11.02 -2.39
N MET A 239 6.93 11.24 -2.11
CA MET A 239 7.49 11.34 -0.75
C MET A 239 7.66 12.78 -0.26
N GLY A 240 7.12 13.77 -0.97
CA GLY A 240 7.22 15.19 -0.63
C GLY A 240 8.54 15.86 -1.04
N HIS A 241 9.35 15.21 -1.87
CA HIS A 241 10.58 15.77 -2.45
C HIS A 241 10.30 16.31 -3.86
N TRP A 242 10.06 17.61 -3.96
CA TRP A 242 9.85 18.28 -5.24
C TRP A 242 11.19 18.65 -5.89
N PRO A 243 11.35 18.48 -7.21
CA PRO A 243 12.51 18.99 -7.92
C PRO A 243 12.50 20.52 -7.92
N ASP A 244 13.65 21.13 -7.59
CA ASP A 244 13.89 22.57 -7.66
C ASP A 244 13.88 23.12 -9.10
#